data_AF-A0A3L7RF50-F1
#
_entry.id   AF-A0A3L7RF50-F1
#
_cell.length_a   1.000
_cell.length_b   1.000
_cell.length_c   1.000
_cell.angle_alpha   90.00
_cell.angle_beta   90.00
_cell.angle_gamma   90.00
#
_symmetry.space_group_name_H-M   'P 1'
#
loop_
_entity.id
_entity.type
_entity.pdbx_description
1 polymer ?
#
loop_
_entity_poly.entity_id
_entity_poly.type
_entity_poly.pdbx_seq_one_letter_code
_entity_poly.pdbx_strand_id
1 'polypeptide(L)'
;MADFVRVAAVSELPDPGKLFVEVDDEMVALFHVEGSFYAIDDVCTHDSGPLVDGELNGFKIACPRHGAKFDIRTGSALTMPAVRSTRAHDVKVENGSVWVRLRAVGVFDGPISHAGAGAHGFEVTRSKMLTDVADSSMPTAALQTVAVSAADSVPASSLVLCEDAVREMLKEVKDPELFVNIVDLGLIYGVTLSPTLDAPGKQQVVIAMTMTSPACPAGPQLIADTKRAVGAHGDVSAVEVRIVMDPPWTPDRMTDAARDQLGIF
;
A
#
# COMPACT_ATOMS: atom_id res chain seq x y z
N MET A 1 -15.83 -25.80 3.12
CA MET A 1 -14.50 -25.68 2.50
C MET A 1 -14.74 -25.68 1.01
N ALA A 2 -14.25 -24.67 0.29
CA ALA A 2 -14.36 -24.68 -1.17
C ALA A 2 -13.45 -25.77 -1.73
N ASP A 3 -13.92 -26.47 -2.76
CA ASP A 3 -13.14 -27.48 -3.46
C ASP A 3 -12.32 -26.84 -4.59
N PHE A 4 -11.36 -27.59 -5.13
CA PHE A 4 -10.65 -27.14 -6.33
C PHE A 4 -11.53 -27.28 -7.56
N VAL A 5 -11.72 -26.19 -8.29
CA VAL A 5 -12.47 -26.13 -9.53
C VAL A 5 -11.48 -25.99 -10.69
N ARG A 6 -11.67 -26.78 -11.75
CA ARG A 6 -10.86 -26.68 -12.97
C ARG A 6 -11.29 -25.43 -13.73
N VAL A 7 -10.34 -24.52 -13.99
CA VAL A 7 -10.65 -23.22 -14.61
C VAL A 7 -10.10 -23.05 -16.03
N ALA A 8 -8.94 -23.64 -16.34
CA ALA A 8 -8.29 -23.46 -17.65
C ALA A 8 -7.29 -24.60 -17.95
N ALA A 9 -6.88 -24.73 -19.20
CA ALA A 9 -5.66 -25.48 -19.53
C ALA A 9 -4.41 -24.58 -19.39
N VAL A 10 -3.26 -25.17 -19.04
CA VAL A 10 -1.98 -24.44 -18.96
C VAL A 10 -1.65 -23.76 -20.29
N SER A 11 -2.01 -24.36 -21.42
CA SER A 11 -1.81 -23.81 -22.76
C SER A 11 -2.67 -22.59 -23.09
N GLU A 12 -3.77 -22.37 -22.35
CA GLU A 12 -4.66 -21.22 -22.56
C GLU A 12 -4.10 -19.94 -21.95
N LEU A 13 -3.09 -20.04 -21.07
CA LEU A 13 -2.51 -18.91 -20.36
C LEU A 13 -0.99 -18.83 -20.59
N PRO A 14 -0.52 -17.98 -21.53
CA PRO A 14 0.91 -17.81 -21.80
C PRO A 14 1.65 -17.20 -20.60
N ASP A 15 2.99 -17.23 -20.62
CA ASP A 15 3.85 -16.59 -19.61
C ASP A 15 4.62 -15.40 -20.23
N PRO A 16 4.42 -14.16 -19.78
CA PRO A 16 3.41 -13.74 -18.82
C PRO A 16 2.00 -13.69 -19.45
N GLY A 17 0.97 -13.94 -18.64
CA GLY A 17 -0.41 -13.95 -19.10
C GLY A 17 -1.41 -13.77 -17.97
N LYS A 18 -2.62 -13.36 -18.34
CA LYS A 18 -3.77 -13.19 -17.44
C LYS A 18 -5.06 -13.64 -18.10
N LEU A 19 -5.97 -14.21 -17.32
CA LEU A 19 -7.25 -14.73 -17.79
C LEU A 19 -8.33 -14.54 -16.72
N PHE A 20 -9.50 -14.08 -17.16
CA PHE A 20 -10.68 -14.02 -16.31
C PHE A 20 -11.30 -15.41 -16.20
N VAL A 21 -11.59 -15.85 -14.99
CA VAL A 21 -12.28 -17.12 -14.74
C VAL A 21 -13.34 -16.93 -13.66
N GLU A 22 -14.43 -17.69 -13.77
CA GLU A 22 -15.50 -17.74 -12.77
C GLU A 22 -15.37 -19.04 -11.97
N VAL A 23 -15.40 -18.93 -10.64
CA VAL A 23 -15.32 -20.09 -9.73
C VAL A 23 -16.42 -19.93 -8.70
N ASP A 24 -17.38 -20.85 -8.65
CA ASP A 24 -18.52 -20.81 -7.71
C ASP A 24 -19.20 -19.41 -7.63
N ASP A 25 -19.51 -18.82 -8.79
CA ASP A 25 -20.10 -17.47 -8.95
C ASP A 25 -19.20 -16.30 -8.51
N GLU A 26 -17.94 -16.55 -8.15
CA GLU A 26 -16.94 -15.52 -7.80
C GLU A 26 -16.03 -15.21 -9.01
N MET A 27 -15.77 -13.90 -9.20
CA MET A 27 -14.92 -13.39 -10.26
C MET A 27 -13.44 -13.47 -9.86
N VAL A 28 -12.65 -14.26 -10.59
CA VAL A 28 -11.24 -14.51 -10.27
C VAL A 28 -10.35 -14.14 -11.45
N ALA A 29 -9.28 -13.40 -11.18
CA ALA A 29 -8.21 -13.13 -12.12
C ALA A 29 -7.10 -14.17 -11.95
N LEU A 30 -6.87 -14.99 -12.98
CA LEU A 30 -5.79 -15.97 -13.03
C LEU A 30 -4.59 -15.38 -13.76
N PHE A 31 -3.39 -15.57 -13.23
CA PHE A 31 -2.13 -15.08 -13.79
C PHE A 31 -1.13 -16.21 -13.95
N HIS A 32 -0.29 -16.12 -14.98
CA HIS A 32 0.87 -16.96 -15.19
C HIS A 32 2.08 -16.05 -15.35
N VAL A 33 3.02 -16.12 -14.41
CA VAL A 33 4.22 -15.27 -14.37
C VAL A 33 5.38 -16.08 -13.85
N GLU A 34 6.50 -16.09 -14.58
CA GLU A 34 7.75 -16.78 -14.21
C GLU A 34 7.52 -18.28 -13.91
N GLY A 35 6.76 -18.95 -14.77
CA GLY A 35 6.44 -20.36 -14.69
C GLY A 35 5.51 -20.74 -13.52
N SER A 36 4.93 -19.77 -12.81
CA SER A 36 4.05 -20.01 -11.67
C SER A 36 2.66 -19.40 -11.88
N PHE A 37 1.63 -20.08 -11.36
CA PHE A 37 0.25 -19.63 -11.45
C PHE A 37 -0.24 -19.00 -10.14
N TYR A 38 -0.95 -17.88 -10.29
CA TYR A 38 -1.48 -17.07 -9.19
C TYR A 38 -2.94 -16.71 -9.47
N ALA A 39 -3.74 -16.55 -8.42
CA ALA A 39 -5.13 -16.15 -8.55
C ALA A 39 -5.54 -15.19 -7.44
N ILE A 40 -6.22 -14.11 -7.79
CA ILE A 40 -6.83 -13.16 -6.85
C ILE A 40 -8.27 -12.81 -7.28
N ASP A 41 -9.11 -12.23 -6.41
CA ASP A 41 -10.43 -11.75 -6.85
C ASP A 41 -10.22 -10.73 -7.98
N ASP A 42 -11.01 -10.82 -9.05
CA ASP A 42 -10.96 -9.88 -10.18
C ASP A 42 -11.59 -8.52 -9.86
N VAL A 43 -11.87 -8.23 -8.59
CA VAL A 43 -12.57 -7.03 -8.15
C VAL A 43 -11.62 -6.13 -7.38
N CYS A 44 -11.34 -4.94 -7.94
CA CYS A 44 -10.55 -3.92 -7.26
C CYS A 44 -11.24 -3.49 -5.97
N THR A 45 -10.52 -3.54 -4.85
CA THR A 45 -11.06 -3.24 -3.51
C THR A 45 -11.36 -1.75 -3.26
N HIS A 46 -10.92 -0.88 -4.17
CA HIS A 46 -11.20 0.55 -4.16
C HIS A 46 -12.62 0.86 -4.66
N ASP A 47 -12.93 0.49 -5.91
CA ASP A 47 -14.17 0.88 -6.60
C ASP A 47 -14.73 -0.22 -7.52
N SER A 48 -14.39 -1.49 -7.25
CA SER A 48 -14.90 -2.68 -7.92
C SER A 48 -14.59 -2.80 -9.42
N GLY A 49 -13.51 -2.16 -9.90
CA GLY A 49 -13.05 -2.33 -11.29
C GLY A 49 -12.42 -3.71 -11.57
N PRO A 50 -12.50 -4.20 -12.82
CA PRO A 50 -11.92 -5.49 -13.23
C PRO A 50 -10.40 -5.43 -13.23
N LEU A 51 -9.73 -6.27 -12.43
CA LEU A 51 -8.27 -6.25 -12.31
C LEU A 51 -7.57 -6.88 -13.51
N VAL A 52 -8.13 -7.93 -14.08
CA VAL A 52 -7.60 -8.71 -15.20
C VAL A 52 -7.45 -7.89 -16.47
N ASP A 53 -8.31 -6.89 -16.66
CA ASP A 53 -8.21 -5.92 -17.77
C ASP A 53 -7.05 -4.93 -17.60
N GLY A 54 -6.47 -4.89 -16.40
CA GLY A 54 -5.37 -4.02 -16.00
C GLY A 54 -4.02 -4.38 -16.60
N GLU A 55 -3.03 -3.51 -16.44
CA GLU A 55 -1.66 -3.76 -16.92
C GLU A 55 -0.89 -4.67 -15.95
N LEU A 56 -0.31 -5.77 -16.45
CA LEU A 56 0.49 -6.71 -15.66
C LEU A 56 1.98 -6.42 -15.87
N ASN A 57 2.69 -6.09 -14.79
CA ASN A 57 4.12 -5.80 -14.79
C ASN A 57 4.83 -6.64 -13.70
N GLY A 58 5.49 -7.73 -14.11
CA GLY A 58 6.03 -8.72 -13.19
C GLY A 58 4.91 -9.30 -12.32
N PHE A 59 5.05 -9.21 -10.99
CA PHE A 59 4.03 -9.65 -10.03
C PHE A 59 2.99 -8.59 -9.66
N LYS A 60 2.92 -7.47 -10.39
CA LYS A 60 2.03 -6.35 -10.07
C LYS A 60 0.97 -6.17 -11.14
N ILE A 61 -0.31 -6.23 -10.75
CA ILE A 61 -1.45 -5.92 -11.62
C ILE A 61 -1.96 -4.51 -11.29
N ALA A 62 -2.11 -3.66 -12.31
CA ALA A 62 -2.58 -2.28 -12.16
C ALA A 62 -4.04 -2.16 -12.64
N CYS A 63 -4.97 -1.84 -11.73
CA CYS A 63 -6.37 -1.61 -12.04
C CYS A 63 -6.53 -0.55 -13.14
N PRO A 64 -7.25 -0.83 -14.22
CA PRO A 64 -7.33 0.07 -15.38
C PRO A 64 -8.14 1.34 -15.12
N ARG A 65 -8.90 1.40 -14.02
CA ARG A 65 -9.75 2.57 -13.69
C ARG A 65 -8.96 3.71 -13.07
N HIS A 66 -8.31 3.44 -11.94
CA HIS A 66 -7.68 4.48 -11.11
C HIS A 66 -6.20 4.20 -10.82
N GLY A 67 -5.63 3.13 -11.38
CA GLY A 67 -4.21 2.81 -11.27
C GLY A 67 -3.77 2.15 -9.95
N ALA A 68 -4.71 1.75 -9.09
CA ALA A 68 -4.42 0.95 -7.90
C ALA A 68 -3.65 -0.32 -8.30
N LYS A 69 -2.60 -0.69 -7.56
CA LYS A 69 -1.78 -1.87 -7.88
C LYS A 69 -1.90 -2.92 -6.80
N PHE A 70 -1.89 -4.19 -7.21
CA PHE A 70 -1.94 -5.33 -6.31
C PHE A 70 -0.79 -6.29 -6.60
N ASP A 71 -0.25 -6.93 -5.56
CA ASP A 71 0.66 -8.07 -5.72
C ASP A 71 -0.18 -9.32 -6.04
N ILE A 72 0.02 -9.93 -7.20
CA ILE A 72 -0.77 -11.10 -7.63
C ILE A 72 -0.52 -12.33 -6.76
N ARG A 73 0.59 -12.36 -6.01
CA ARG A 73 0.97 -13.51 -5.17
C ARG A 73 0.21 -13.50 -3.86
N THR A 74 -0.05 -12.32 -3.31
CA THR A 74 -0.63 -12.17 -1.97
C THR A 74 -1.99 -11.49 -1.97
N GLY A 75 -2.35 -10.81 -3.06
CA GLY A 75 -3.48 -9.89 -3.14
C GLY A 75 -3.23 -8.55 -2.45
N SER A 76 -2.02 -8.29 -1.94
CA SER A 76 -1.69 -7.07 -1.19
C SER A 76 -1.87 -5.82 -2.04
N ALA A 77 -2.54 -4.79 -1.52
CA ALA A 77 -2.58 -3.49 -2.16
C ALA A 77 -1.21 -2.81 -2.04
N LEU A 78 -0.61 -2.47 -3.18
CA LEU A 78 0.74 -1.90 -3.31
C LEU A 78 0.73 -0.41 -3.63
N THR A 79 -0.34 0.08 -4.24
CA THR A 79 -0.45 1.47 -4.69
C THR A 79 -1.90 1.91 -4.54
N MET A 80 -2.08 3.07 -3.92
CA MET A 80 -3.38 3.70 -3.78
C MET A 80 -4.00 4.01 -5.14
N PRO A 81 -5.33 4.13 -5.25
CA PRO A 81 -6.29 4.36 -4.15
C PRO A 81 -6.82 3.11 -3.42
N ALA A 82 -6.41 1.90 -3.82
CA ALA A 82 -6.73 0.71 -3.01
C ALA A 82 -5.90 0.70 -1.72
N VAL A 83 -6.60 0.64 -0.58
CA VAL A 83 -5.99 0.50 0.76
C VAL A 83 -6.22 -0.89 1.37
N ARG A 84 -7.15 -1.67 0.79
CA ARG A 84 -7.45 -3.03 1.23
C ARG A 84 -6.89 -4.04 0.24
N SER A 85 -6.28 -5.11 0.74
CA SER A 85 -5.87 -6.25 -0.09
C SER A 85 -7.08 -6.95 -0.71
N THR A 86 -6.93 -7.41 -1.95
CA THR A 86 -7.86 -8.37 -2.55
C THR A 86 -7.57 -9.77 -2.01
N ARG A 87 -8.53 -10.70 -2.12
CA ARG A 87 -8.32 -12.08 -1.72
C ARG A 87 -7.42 -12.78 -2.72
N ALA A 88 -6.40 -13.48 -2.23
CA ALA A 88 -5.65 -14.44 -3.02
C ALA A 88 -6.21 -15.85 -2.83
N HIS A 89 -6.20 -16.64 -3.90
CA HIS A 89 -6.74 -18.00 -3.94
C HIS A 89 -5.64 -19.04 -4.12
N ASP A 90 -5.94 -20.29 -3.76
CA ASP A 90 -5.00 -21.37 -3.98
C ASP A 90 -5.08 -21.84 -5.43
N VAL A 91 -3.91 -22.03 -6.05
CA VAL A 91 -3.81 -22.53 -7.42
C VAL A 91 -3.02 -23.82 -7.44
N LYS A 92 -3.50 -24.79 -8.20
CA LYS A 92 -2.85 -26.08 -8.42
C LYS A 92 -2.83 -26.39 -9.92
N VAL A 93 -1.74 -26.98 -10.40
CA VAL A 93 -1.63 -27.49 -11.78
C VAL A 93 -1.52 -29.00 -11.72
N GLU A 94 -2.44 -29.70 -12.39
CA GLU A 94 -2.44 -31.16 -12.51
C GLU A 94 -2.84 -31.58 -13.92
N ASN A 95 -2.08 -32.50 -14.50
CA ASN A 95 -2.34 -33.06 -15.83
C ASN A 95 -2.54 -31.98 -16.92
N GLY A 96 -1.77 -30.88 -16.85
CA GLY A 96 -1.87 -29.76 -17.80
C GLY A 96 -3.11 -28.88 -17.64
N SER A 97 -3.89 -29.05 -16.58
CA SER A 97 -5.02 -28.19 -16.22
C SER A 97 -4.69 -27.36 -14.97
N VAL A 98 -5.19 -26.13 -14.96
CA VAL A 98 -5.12 -25.21 -13.83
C VAL A 98 -6.40 -25.32 -13.02
N TRP A 99 -6.25 -25.44 -11.70
CA TRP A 99 -7.32 -25.59 -10.74
C TRP A 99 -7.22 -24.48 -9.70
N VAL A 100 -8.34 -23.85 -9.38
CA VAL A 100 -8.42 -22.78 -8.38
C VAL A 100 -9.33 -23.23 -7.25
N ARG A 101 -8.92 -22.95 -6.01
CA ARG A 101 -9.77 -23.11 -4.83
C ARG A 101 -9.93 -21.76 -4.16
N LEU A 102 -11.18 -21.35 -3.98
CA LEU A 102 -11.50 -20.11 -3.29
C LEU A 102 -11.10 -20.19 -1.82
N ARG A 103 -10.41 -19.16 -1.30
CA ARG A 103 -10.19 -19.00 0.13
C ARG A 103 -11.39 -18.28 0.77
N ALA A 104 -11.62 -18.52 2.05
CA ALA A 104 -12.68 -17.81 2.77
C ALA A 104 -12.28 -16.34 3.02
N VAL A 105 -13.25 -15.43 2.94
CA VAL A 105 -13.04 -14.01 3.27
C VAL A 105 -12.70 -13.90 4.77
N GLY A 106 -11.59 -13.24 5.11
CA GLY A 106 -11.23 -12.93 6.50
C GLY A 106 -10.51 -14.04 7.29
N VAL A 107 -10.06 -15.11 6.62
CA VAL A 107 -9.28 -16.19 7.27
C VAL A 107 -7.89 -16.26 6.66
N PHE A 108 -6.86 -15.95 7.45
CA PHE A 108 -5.46 -16.17 7.06
C PHE A 108 -5.14 -17.67 7.19
N ASP A 109 -5.61 -18.45 6.22
CA ASP A 109 -5.64 -19.92 6.26
C ASP A 109 -4.28 -20.58 5.92
N GLY A 110 -3.15 -19.99 6.35
CA GLY A 110 -1.79 -20.45 6.04
C GLY A 110 -1.18 -19.90 4.73
N PRO A 111 0.00 -20.40 4.30
CA PRO A 111 0.70 -19.93 3.10
C PRO A 111 -0.10 -20.24 1.82
N ILE A 112 -0.13 -19.29 0.89
CA ILE A 112 -0.79 -19.44 -0.41
C ILE A 112 -0.03 -20.46 -1.24
N SER A 113 -0.75 -21.43 -1.81
CA SER A 113 -0.13 -22.40 -2.70
C SER A 113 -0.06 -21.84 -4.13
N HIS A 114 1.16 -21.67 -4.64
CA HIS A 114 1.44 -21.32 -6.02
C HIS A 114 1.87 -22.56 -6.78
N ALA A 115 1.29 -22.80 -7.96
CA ALA A 115 1.65 -23.96 -8.77
C ALA A 115 2.77 -23.61 -9.74
N GLY A 116 3.93 -24.25 -9.59
CA GLY A 116 5.04 -24.16 -10.56
C GLY A 116 4.86 -25.14 -11.73
N ALA A 117 5.17 -24.69 -12.94
CA ALA A 117 5.16 -25.50 -14.15
C ALA A 117 6.45 -26.36 -14.26
N GLY A 118 6.61 -27.38 -13.42
CA GLY A 118 7.64 -28.39 -13.63
C GLY A 118 8.09 -29.23 -12.43
N ALA A 119 8.00 -30.55 -12.63
CA ALA A 119 8.67 -31.67 -11.94
C ALA A 119 8.10 -32.23 -10.62
N HIS A 120 7.48 -33.41 -10.77
CA HIS A 120 7.67 -34.65 -10.00
C HIS A 120 7.73 -34.61 -8.46
N GLY A 121 6.69 -35.21 -7.88
CA GLY A 121 6.67 -35.97 -6.62
C GLY A 121 7.68 -35.60 -5.54
N PHE A 122 7.21 -34.93 -4.49
CA PHE A 122 7.92 -34.92 -3.22
C PHE A 122 7.07 -35.56 -2.12
N GLU A 123 7.61 -36.67 -1.65
CA GLU A 123 7.09 -37.55 -0.62
C GLU A 123 7.02 -36.81 0.73
N VAL A 124 5.84 -36.82 1.35
CA VAL A 124 5.62 -36.31 2.71
C VAL A 124 6.31 -37.26 3.68
N THR A 125 7.54 -36.95 4.07
CA THR A 125 8.18 -37.66 5.18
C THR A 125 7.77 -37.01 6.50
N ARG A 126 6.76 -37.60 7.14
CA ARG A 126 6.50 -37.42 8.58
C ARG A 126 7.73 -37.89 9.37
N SER A 127 8.33 -37.01 10.17
CA SER A 127 9.20 -37.43 11.27
C SER A 127 8.76 -36.81 12.59
N LYS A 128 8.12 -37.69 13.37
CA LYS A 128 8.03 -37.82 14.83
C LYS A 128 8.48 -36.66 15.72
N MET A 129 7.53 -36.32 16.59
CA MET A 129 7.70 -35.91 17.99
C MET A 129 8.96 -36.51 18.65
N LEU A 130 9.68 -35.67 19.40
CA LEU A 130 10.23 -36.06 20.68
C LEU A 130 9.98 -34.95 21.70
N THR A 131 9.39 -35.39 22.81
CA THR A 131 9.20 -34.72 24.08
C THR A 131 10.54 -34.38 24.73
N ASP A 132 10.60 -33.23 25.42
CA ASP A 132 11.12 -33.24 26.78
C ASP A 132 10.62 -32.04 27.60
N VAL A 133 10.32 -32.35 28.85
CA VAL A 133 9.79 -31.48 29.91
C VAL A 133 10.91 -31.28 30.93
N ALA A 134 11.18 -30.04 31.32
CA ALA A 134 11.69 -29.63 32.65
C ALA A 134 11.70 -28.09 32.66
N ASP A 135 10.71 -27.43 33.26
CA ASP A 135 10.65 -27.04 34.68
C ASP A 135 11.92 -26.32 35.18
N SER A 136 11.80 -25.01 35.41
CA SER A 136 12.43 -24.28 36.51
C SER A 136 11.99 -22.81 36.53
N SER A 137 11.04 -22.53 37.41
CA SER A 137 11.05 -21.44 38.40
C SER A 137 11.36 -19.99 37.98
N MET A 138 10.35 -19.15 38.23
CA MET A 138 10.35 -17.68 38.34
C MET A 138 11.51 -17.13 39.19
N PRO A 139 11.87 -15.85 38.94
CA PRO A 139 11.74 -14.89 40.03
C PRO A 139 10.93 -13.64 39.65
N THR A 140 10.20 -13.19 40.65
CA THR A 140 9.40 -11.97 40.74
C THR A 140 10.30 -10.73 40.92
N ALA A 141 10.10 -9.69 40.10
CA ALA A 141 10.40 -8.28 40.38
C ALA A 141 9.63 -7.44 39.34
N ALA A 142 8.50 -6.78 39.62
CA ALA A 142 8.30 -5.59 40.46
C ALA A 142 9.03 -4.33 39.94
N LEU A 143 8.21 -3.36 39.48
CA LEU A 143 8.49 -1.95 39.11
C LEU A 143 9.34 -1.76 37.82
N GLN A 144 8.93 -0.98 36.82
CA GLN A 144 8.46 0.41 36.92
C GLN A 144 7.65 0.80 35.67
N THR A 145 6.44 1.31 35.88
CA THR A 145 5.68 2.07 34.88
C THR A 145 6.29 3.47 34.81
N VAL A 146 6.89 3.82 33.67
CA VAL A 146 7.14 5.23 33.37
C VAL A 146 5.94 5.72 32.56
N ALA A 147 5.00 6.32 33.28
CA ALA A 147 4.05 7.22 32.69
C ALA A 147 4.82 8.44 32.17
N VAL A 148 4.70 8.72 30.87
CA VAL A 148 4.94 10.08 30.37
C VAL A 148 3.56 10.67 30.13
N SER A 149 3.08 11.34 31.17
CA SER A 149 1.89 12.18 31.11
C SER A 149 2.11 13.30 30.10
N ALA A 150 1.02 13.63 29.42
CA ALA A 150 0.86 14.89 28.70
C ALA A 150 1.28 16.08 29.57
N ALA A 151 2.11 16.94 28.98
CA ALA A 151 1.98 18.39 28.93
C ALA A 151 3.34 18.98 28.55
N ASP A 152 3.52 19.30 27.27
CA ASP A 152 4.23 20.53 26.93
C ASP A 152 3.51 21.15 25.75
N SER A 153 2.49 21.95 26.08
CA SER A 153 1.97 22.97 25.19
C SER A 153 3.07 24.00 24.98
N VAL A 154 3.86 23.85 23.92
CA VAL A 154 4.82 24.87 23.52
C VAL A 154 4.01 26.13 23.13
N PRO A 155 4.25 27.28 23.77
CA PRO A 155 3.57 28.51 23.42
C PRO A 155 4.00 28.93 22.01
N ALA A 156 3.04 29.44 21.23
CA ALA A 156 3.27 30.05 19.94
C ALA A 156 4.24 31.23 20.09
N SER A 157 5.52 30.99 19.80
CA SER A 157 6.58 31.99 19.85
C SER A 157 7.28 31.99 18.50
N SER A 158 6.98 33.01 17.70
CA SER A 158 7.74 33.48 16.51
C SER A 158 8.71 32.45 15.93
N LEU A 159 8.17 31.42 15.27
CA LEU A 159 8.98 30.38 14.65
C LEU A 159 9.72 31.00 13.46
N VAL A 160 11.05 30.99 13.54
CA VAL A 160 11.90 31.20 12.37
C VAL A 160 11.43 30.22 11.31
N LEU A 161 11.10 30.74 10.13
CA LEU A 161 10.66 29.90 9.02
C LEU A 161 11.77 28.89 8.67
N CYS A 162 11.49 27.62 8.94
CA CYS A 162 12.38 26.49 8.68
C CYS A 162 11.58 25.34 8.05
N GLU A 163 12.28 24.30 7.59
CA GLU A 163 11.63 23.13 6.97
C GLU A 163 10.60 22.48 7.91
N ASP A 164 10.92 22.31 9.19
CA ASP A 164 10.00 21.72 10.16
C ASP A 164 8.76 22.59 10.38
N ALA A 165 8.91 23.92 10.46
CA ALA A 165 7.79 24.83 10.57
C ALA A 165 6.88 24.76 9.33
N VAL A 166 7.45 24.63 8.14
CA VAL A 166 6.68 24.42 6.90
C VAL A 166 5.96 23.09 6.94
N ARG A 167 6.61 22.00 7.35
CA ARG A 167 5.99 20.68 7.48
C ARG A 167 4.83 20.71 8.50
N GLU A 168 4.96 21.40 9.62
CA GLU A 168 3.85 21.56 10.57
C GLU A 168 2.66 22.32 9.96
N MET A 169 2.90 23.42 9.21
CA MET A 169 1.84 24.14 8.51
C MET A 169 1.12 23.24 7.48
N LEU A 170 1.86 22.35 6.80
CA LEU A 170 1.29 21.44 5.81
C LEU A 170 0.38 20.36 6.40
N LYS A 171 0.41 20.11 7.71
CA LYS A 171 -0.53 19.18 8.37
C LYS A 171 -1.99 19.64 8.32
N GLU A 172 -2.23 20.93 8.09
CA GLU A 172 -3.60 21.44 7.89
C GLU A 172 -4.20 21.03 6.54
N VAL A 173 -3.36 20.69 5.57
CA VAL A 173 -3.80 20.31 4.22
C VAL A 173 -4.12 18.83 4.23
N LYS A 174 -5.41 18.52 4.05
CA LYS A 174 -5.94 17.15 3.98
C LYS A 174 -6.18 16.73 2.54
N ASP A 175 -5.87 15.47 2.26
CA ASP A 175 -6.28 14.83 1.01
C ASP A 175 -7.82 14.70 1.00
N PRO A 176 -8.51 15.22 -0.04
CA PRO A 176 -9.98 15.23 -0.08
C PRO A 176 -10.60 13.84 -0.28
N GLU A 177 -9.82 12.85 -0.72
CA GLU A 177 -10.28 11.48 -0.93
C GLU A 177 -10.03 10.62 0.33
N LEU A 178 -8.89 10.82 0.99
CA LEU A 178 -8.43 9.98 2.10
C LEU A 178 -8.69 10.60 3.47
N PHE A 179 -8.96 11.90 3.54
CA PHE A 179 -9.17 12.67 4.77
C PHE A 179 -8.00 12.65 5.78
N VAL A 180 -6.80 12.25 5.33
CA VAL A 180 -5.54 12.29 6.07
C VAL A 180 -4.70 13.46 5.56
N ASN A 181 -3.88 14.06 6.43
CA ASN A 181 -3.03 15.17 6.01
C ASN A 181 -1.85 14.71 5.14
N ILE A 182 -1.41 15.59 4.25
CA ILE A 182 -0.39 15.27 3.24
C ILE A 182 1.00 14.98 3.83
N VAL A 183 1.25 15.38 5.07
CA VAL A 183 2.50 15.12 5.78
C VAL A 183 2.52 13.70 6.34
N ASP A 184 1.44 13.30 7.02
CA ASP A 184 1.31 11.96 7.60
C ASP A 184 1.11 10.89 6.52
N LEU A 185 0.55 11.26 5.37
CA LEU A 185 0.54 10.44 4.15
C LEU A 185 1.93 10.29 3.51
N GLY A 186 2.93 11.06 3.94
CA GLY A 186 4.28 11.02 3.36
C GLY A 186 4.34 11.55 1.92
N LEU A 187 3.46 12.48 1.55
CA LEU A 187 3.43 13.08 0.21
C LEU A 187 4.50 14.15 0.01
N ILE A 188 5.04 14.71 1.10
CA ILE A 188 6.07 15.75 1.03
C ILE A 188 7.46 15.10 0.88
N TYR A 189 8.10 15.30 -0.27
CA TYR A 189 9.41 14.75 -0.56
C TYR A 189 10.55 15.69 -0.18
N GLY A 190 10.29 17.00 -0.21
CA GLY A 190 11.27 17.97 0.23
C GLY A 190 10.70 19.38 0.28
N VAL A 191 11.25 20.18 1.19
CA VAL A 191 10.97 21.61 1.30
C VAL A 191 12.30 22.34 1.13
N THR A 192 12.33 23.32 0.24
CA THR A 192 13.50 24.17 0.03
C THR A 192 13.12 25.62 0.30
N LEU A 193 13.87 26.27 1.18
CA LEU A 193 13.70 27.68 1.50
C LEU A 193 14.82 28.47 0.84
N SER A 194 14.49 29.53 0.13
CA SER A 194 15.47 30.39 -0.52
C SER A 194 15.14 31.86 -0.26
N PRO A 195 16.13 32.71 0.06
CA PRO A 195 15.88 34.13 0.24
C PRO A 195 15.46 34.77 -1.09
N THR A 196 14.48 35.67 -1.06
CA THR A 196 14.00 36.36 -2.26
C THR A 196 14.66 37.73 -2.39
N LEU A 197 15.16 38.06 -3.59
CA LEU A 197 15.77 39.37 -3.87
C LEU A 197 14.73 40.51 -3.88
N ASP A 198 13.48 40.19 -4.23
CA ASP A 198 12.38 41.15 -4.37
C ASP A 198 11.72 41.57 -3.04
N ALA A 199 11.98 40.85 -1.93
CA ALA A 199 11.37 41.10 -0.62
C ALA A 199 12.37 40.83 0.52
N PRO A 200 13.11 41.86 0.99
CA PRO A 200 14.09 41.72 2.07
C PRO A 200 13.45 41.17 3.34
N GLY A 201 13.99 40.07 3.88
CA GLY A 201 13.48 39.40 5.09
C GLY A 201 12.43 38.33 4.85
N LYS A 202 12.00 38.11 3.59
CA LYS A 202 11.09 37.02 3.22
C LYS A 202 11.79 35.92 2.45
N GLN A 203 11.24 34.72 2.54
CA GLN A 203 11.75 33.53 1.84
C GLN A 203 10.71 33.01 0.84
N GLN A 204 11.22 32.55 -0.30
CA GLN A 204 10.48 31.72 -1.24
C GLN A 204 10.55 30.27 -0.76
N VAL A 205 9.41 29.59 -0.73
CA VAL A 205 9.31 28.19 -0.35
C VAL A 205 8.98 27.36 -1.59
N VAL A 206 9.83 26.39 -1.88
CA VAL A 206 9.61 25.39 -2.94
C VAL A 206 9.31 24.05 -2.28
N ILE A 207 8.15 23.50 -2.57
CA ILE A 207 7.67 22.23 -2.00
C ILE A 207 7.65 21.19 -3.12
N ALA A 208 8.50 20.19 -3.00
CA ALA A 208 8.43 18.99 -3.83
C ALA A 208 7.50 18.00 -3.13
N MET A 209 6.37 17.69 -3.76
CA MET A 209 5.42 16.71 -3.26
C MET A 209 5.02 15.73 -4.36
N THR A 210 4.53 14.57 -3.95
CA THR A 210 3.98 13.55 -4.84
C THR A 210 2.48 13.38 -4.62
N MET A 211 1.84 12.59 -5.47
CA MET A 211 0.43 12.24 -5.35
C MET A 211 0.31 10.73 -5.09
N THR A 212 -0.80 10.35 -4.48
CA THR A 212 -1.12 8.95 -4.19
C THR A 212 -1.39 8.13 -5.45
N SER A 213 -1.78 8.78 -6.55
CA SER A 213 -1.95 8.19 -7.87
C SER A 213 -1.58 9.16 -9.01
N PRO A 214 -1.10 8.66 -10.18
CA PRO A 214 -0.60 9.51 -11.27
C PRO A 214 -1.63 10.43 -11.96
N ALA A 215 -2.92 10.14 -11.79
CA ALA A 215 -4.04 10.83 -12.43
C ALA A 215 -5.09 11.29 -11.40
N CYS A 216 -4.64 11.64 -10.19
CA CYS A 216 -5.56 12.06 -9.13
C CYS A 216 -6.30 13.35 -9.54
N PRO A 217 -7.65 13.34 -9.66
CA PRO A 217 -8.42 14.53 -10.01
C PRO A 217 -8.30 15.65 -8.97
N ALA A 218 -7.94 15.29 -7.73
CA ALA A 218 -7.73 16.23 -6.63
C ALA A 218 -6.39 16.99 -6.68
N GLY A 219 -5.49 16.66 -7.61
CA GLY A 219 -4.16 17.29 -7.71
C GLY A 219 -4.17 18.83 -7.71
N PRO A 220 -4.99 19.50 -8.54
CA PRO A 220 -5.11 20.96 -8.53
C PRO A 220 -5.57 21.55 -7.19
N GLN A 221 -6.48 20.86 -6.48
CA GLN A 221 -6.96 21.29 -5.18
C GLN A 221 -5.86 21.16 -4.12
N LEU A 222 -5.13 20.04 -4.08
CA LEU A 222 -4.02 19.86 -3.15
C LEU A 222 -2.92 20.90 -3.34
N ILE A 223 -2.60 21.25 -4.58
CA ILE A 223 -1.64 22.32 -4.90
C ILE A 223 -2.13 23.67 -4.37
N ALA A 224 -3.41 24.00 -4.58
CA ALA A 224 -4.00 25.25 -4.13
C ALA A 224 -4.02 25.34 -2.59
N ASP A 225 -4.42 24.26 -1.92
CA ASP A 225 -4.48 24.19 -0.46
C ASP A 225 -3.08 24.25 0.17
N THR A 226 -2.09 23.59 -0.43
CA THR A 226 -0.67 23.67 -0.05
C THR A 226 -0.13 25.10 -0.15
N LYS A 227 -0.39 25.77 -1.29
CA LYS A 227 0.01 27.17 -1.48
C LYS A 227 -0.67 28.10 -0.48
N ARG A 228 -1.95 27.86 -0.17
CA ARG A 228 -2.71 28.66 0.80
C ARG A 228 -2.17 28.50 2.21
N ALA A 229 -1.93 27.27 2.66
CA ALA A 229 -1.45 26.98 4.01
C ALA A 229 -0.09 27.65 4.28
N VAL A 230 0.88 27.48 3.37
CA VAL A 230 2.23 28.05 3.56
C VAL A 230 2.27 29.54 3.24
N GLY A 231 1.51 29.99 2.23
CA GLY A 231 1.46 31.40 1.83
C GLY A 231 0.78 32.32 2.85
N ALA A 232 0.05 31.77 3.83
CA ALA A 232 -0.52 32.54 4.93
C ALA A 232 0.56 33.01 5.94
N HIS A 233 1.77 32.46 5.91
CA HIS A 233 2.84 32.81 6.81
C HIS A 233 3.49 34.17 6.44
N GLY A 234 3.71 35.04 7.43
CA GLY A 234 4.20 36.41 7.21
C GLY A 234 5.57 36.51 6.54
N ASP A 235 6.43 35.51 6.78
CA ASP A 235 7.80 35.44 6.26
C ASP A 235 7.90 34.82 4.85
N VAL A 236 6.78 34.41 4.26
CA VAL A 236 6.74 33.81 2.92
C VAL A 236 6.45 34.87 1.87
N SER A 237 7.30 34.95 0.84
CA SER A 237 7.11 35.84 -0.32
C SER A 237 6.34 35.17 -1.45
N ALA A 238 6.65 33.89 -1.71
CA ALA A 238 6.06 33.08 -2.78
C ALA A 238 6.15 31.60 -2.42
N VAL A 239 5.15 30.83 -2.87
CA VAL A 239 5.12 29.36 -2.73
C VAL A 239 5.05 28.72 -4.09
N GLU A 240 6.06 27.92 -4.41
CA GLU A 240 6.10 27.06 -5.59
C GLU A 240 5.87 25.61 -5.16
N VAL A 241 4.93 24.93 -5.81
CA VAL A 241 4.66 23.50 -5.56
C VAL A 241 5.02 22.74 -6.82
N ARG A 242 5.92 21.77 -6.68
CA ARG A 242 6.38 20.88 -7.75
C ARG A 242 5.87 19.47 -7.50
N ILE A 243 5.08 18.94 -8.44
CA ILE A 243 4.63 17.55 -8.40
C ILE A 243 5.71 16.65 -9.00
N VAL A 244 6.22 15.71 -8.20
CA VAL A 244 7.24 14.74 -8.60
C VAL A 244 6.64 13.34 -8.56
N MET A 245 6.77 12.60 -9.67
CA MET A 245 6.25 11.23 -9.80
C MET A 245 7.30 10.15 -9.61
N ASP A 246 8.58 10.54 -9.54
CA ASP A 246 9.72 9.64 -9.39
C ASP A 246 10.58 10.06 -8.17
N PRO A 247 10.73 9.21 -7.14
CA PRO A 247 10.16 7.86 -7.01
C PRO A 247 8.63 7.87 -6.82
N PRO A 248 7.91 6.84 -7.28
CA PRO A 248 6.47 6.72 -7.04
C PRO A 248 6.20 6.63 -5.54
N TRP A 249 5.06 7.17 -5.12
CA TRP A 249 4.60 7.04 -3.75
C TRP A 249 4.23 5.58 -3.44
N THR A 250 4.56 5.13 -2.23
CA THR A 250 4.13 3.83 -1.69
C THR A 250 3.57 4.02 -0.28
N PRO A 251 2.63 3.16 0.16
CA PRO A 251 2.10 3.18 1.53
C PRO A 251 3.16 3.15 2.63
N ASP A 252 4.35 2.61 2.35
CA ASP A 252 5.48 2.57 3.29
C ASP A 252 5.97 3.96 3.73
N ARG A 253 5.61 5.01 2.98
CA ARG A 253 5.95 6.40 3.32
C ARG A 253 5.05 7.01 4.38
N MET A 254 3.90 6.38 4.66
CA MET A 254 2.96 6.88 5.67
C MET A 254 3.48 6.63 7.07
N THR A 255 3.14 7.56 7.97
CA THR A 255 3.29 7.36 9.41
C THR A 255 2.41 6.20 9.88
N ASP A 256 2.81 5.54 10.97
CA ASP A 256 2.04 4.42 11.54
C ASP A 256 0.60 4.85 11.89
N ALA A 257 0.44 6.07 12.41
CA ALA A 257 -0.89 6.62 12.73
C ALA A 257 -1.77 6.79 11.48
N ALA A 258 -1.21 7.21 10.34
CA ALA A 258 -1.96 7.30 9.08
C ALA A 258 -2.32 5.92 8.53
N ARG A 259 -1.43 4.92 8.67
CA ARG A 259 -1.71 3.54 8.28
C ARG A 259 -2.85 2.95 9.09
N ASP A 260 -2.83 3.13 10.40
CA ASP A 260 -3.88 2.69 11.30
C ASP A 260 -5.23 3.33 10.96
N GLN A 261 -5.24 4.64 10.69
CA GLN A 261 -6.45 5.37 10.31
C GLN A 261 -7.06 4.83 8.99
N LEU A 262 -6.22 4.40 8.06
CA LEU A 262 -6.64 3.84 6.77
C LEU A 262 -6.87 2.32 6.81
N GLY A 263 -6.62 1.67 7.94
CA GLY A 263 -6.74 0.21 8.09
C GLY A 263 -5.70 -0.58 7.27
N ILE A 264 -4.52 0.00 7.07
CA ILE A 264 -3.40 -0.61 6.36
C ILE A 264 -2.46 -1.20 7.43
N PHE A 265 -2.33 -2.53 7.48
CA PHE A 265 -1.51 -3.27 8.45
C PHE A 265 -0.30 -3.93 7.79
#